data_AF-A0A0G0SZL1-F1
#
_entry.id   AF-A0A0G0SZL1-F1
#
_cell.length_a   1.000
_cell.length_b   1.000
_cell.length_c   1.000
_cell.angle_alpha   90.00
_cell.angle_beta   90.00
_cell.angle_gamma   90.00
#
_symmetry.space_group_name_H-M   'P 1'
#
loop_
_entity.id
_entity.type
_entity.pdbx_description
1 polymer ?
#
loop_
_entity_poly.entity_id
_entity_poly.type
_entity_poly.pdbx_seq_one_letter_code
_entity_poly.pdbx_strand_id
1 'polypeptide(L)'
;MQFKVPQFLDIEDKIFGPFTFREFIYLAGGAGLCFVLYRLLGFYLGAIPILAMAALALALTFYKPNNKPFINMIEAGLKYMTQDKLYVWKKPEARLNTKEQNKVVSEEKGIPKPNEEIRLSGSKLRDLAWSLDVMDLNQHADK
;
A
#
# COMPACT_ATOMS: atom_id res chain seq x y z
N MET A 1 -13.97 7.29 -26.79
CA MET A 1 -15.14 7.10 -25.89
C MET A 1 -14.68 7.44 -24.49
N GLN A 2 -15.33 8.38 -23.79
CA GLN A 2 -15.01 8.70 -22.40
C GLN A 2 -15.85 7.81 -21.48
N PHE A 3 -15.21 6.91 -20.73
CA PHE A 3 -15.88 6.07 -19.75
C PHE A 3 -16.06 6.86 -18.45
N LYS A 4 -17.31 6.91 -17.93
CA LYS A 4 -17.55 7.41 -16.58
C LYS A 4 -17.08 6.36 -15.59
N VAL A 5 -16.09 6.71 -14.76
CA VAL A 5 -15.62 5.83 -13.70
C VAL A 5 -16.68 5.83 -12.58
N PRO A 6 -17.22 4.67 -12.19
CA PRO A 6 -18.12 4.58 -11.05
C PRO A 6 -17.39 4.99 -9.76
N GLN A 7 -18.00 5.88 -8.99
CA GLN A 7 -17.40 6.51 -7.82
C GLN A 7 -17.42 5.61 -6.56
N PHE A 8 -18.08 4.44 -6.62
CA PHE A 8 -18.30 3.55 -5.48
C PHE A 8 -17.56 2.21 -5.59
N LEU A 9 -16.38 2.17 -6.21
CA LEU A 9 -15.56 0.95 -6.26
C LEU A 9 -14.95 0.58 -4.89
N ASP A 10 -14.78 1.55 -4.01
CA ASP A 10 -14.07 1.36 -2.73
C ASP A 10 -14.98 0.96 -1.56
N ILE A 11 -16.31 1.01 -1.76
CA ILE A 11 -17.29 0.63 -0.74
C ILE A 11 -17.67 -0.82 -0.97
N GLU A 12 -17.47 -1.67 0.04
CA GLU A 12 -17.94 -3.05 -0.03
C GLU A 12 -19.45 -3.15 -0.15
N ASP A 13 -19.89 -4.11 -0.96
CA ASP A 13 -21.30 -4.44 -1.09
C ASP A 13 -21.86 -4.96 0.25
N LYS A 14 -22.99 -4.38 0.64
CA LYS A 14 -23.75 -4.80 1.82
C LYS A 14 -24.68 -5.93 1.42
N ILE A 15 -24.22 -7.16 1.63
CA ILE A 15 -24.96 -8.37 1.25
C ILE A 15 -26.05 -8.68 2.29
N PHE A 16 -25.82 -8.40 3.56
CA PHE A 16 -26.72 -8.75 4.66
C PHE A 16 -27.29 -7.48 5.32
N GLY A 17 -28.27 -6.86 4.66
CA GLY A 17 -28.93 -5.66 5.16
C GLY A 17 -27.93 -4.50 5.32
N PRO A 18 -27.65 -4.03 6.56
CA PRO A 18 -26.69 -2.96 6.77
C PRO A 18 -25.22 -3.41 6.75
N PHE A 19 -24.93 -4.72 6.77
CA PHE A 19 -23.60 -5.28 6.96
C PHE A 19 -22.95 -5.74 5.66
N THR A 20 -21.64 -5.54 5.55
CA THR A 20 -20.81 -6.19 4.52
C THR A 20 -20.59 -7.67 4.86
N PHE A 21 -20.12 -8.45 3.89
CA PHE A 21 -19.82 -9.86 4.11
C PHE A 21 -18.80 -10.08 5.24
N ARG A 22 -17.76 -9.24 5.31
CA ARG A 22 -16.72 -9.30 6.36
C ARG A 22 -17.30 -8.98 7.74
N GLU A 23 -18.11 -7.93 7.82
CA GLU A 23 -18.80 -7.52 9.06
C GLU A 23 -19.73 -8.64 9.57
N PHE A 24 -20.47 -9.29 8.68
CA PHE A 24 -21.30 -10.44 9.03
C PHE A 24 -20.48 -11.60 9.60
N ILE A 25 -19.34 -11.93 8.98
CA ILE A 25 -18.45 -13.00 9.46
C ILE A 25 -17.92 -12.68 10.86
N TYR A 26 -17.55 -11.43 11.15
CA TYR A 26 -17.08 -11.05 12.49
C TYR A 26 -18.16 -11.21 13.55
N LEU A 27 -19.41 -10.83 13.25
CA LEU A 27 -20.53 -11.03 14.16
C LEU A 27 -20.89 -12.50 14.33
N ALA A 28 -21.00 -13.25 13.24
CA ALA A 28 -21.34 -14.67 13.27
C ALA A 28 -20.25 -15.50 13.97
N GLY A 29 -18.97 -15.25 13.63
CA GLY A 29 -17.82 -15.87 14.26
C GLY A 29 -17.70 -15.50 15.73
N GLY A 30 -17.88 -14.21 16.07
CA GLY A 30 -17.86 -13.73 17.45
C GLY A 30 -18.98 -14.33 18.30
N ALA A 31 -20.21 -14.36 17.78
CA ALA A 31 -21.35 -14.98 18.46
C ALA A 31 -21.14 -16.50 18.64
N GLY A 32 -20.65 -17.19 17.60
CA GLY A 32 -20.30 -18.61 17.67
C GLY A 32 -19.24 -18.89 18.73
N LEU A 33 -18.20 -18.05 18.81
CA LEU A 33 -17.13 -18.23 19.78
C LEU A 33 -17.60 -17.91 21.21
N CYS A 34 -18.45 -16.90 21.39
CA CYS A 34 -19.14 -16.63 22.67
C CYS A 34 -19.99 -17.83 23.12
N PHE A 35 -20.70 -18.48 22.20
CA PHE A 35 -21.47 -19.69 22.51
C PHE A 35 -20.58 -20.86 22.92
N VAL A 36 -19.46 -21.07 22.22
CA VAL A 36 -18.47 -22.11 22.60
C VAL A 36 -17.92 -21.83 24.00
N LEU A 37 -17.53 -20.59 24.30
CA LEU A 37 -17.04 -20.19 25.62
C LEU A 37 -18.08 -20.40 26.71
N TYR A 38 -19.35 -20.05 26.45
CA TYR A 38 -20.45 -20.31 27.36
C TYR A 38 -20.63 -21.80 27.63
N ARG A 39 -20.56 -22.63 26.58
CA ARG A 39 -20.74 -24.07 26.70
C ARG A 39 -19.61 -24.75 27.48
N LEU A 40 -18.40 -24.19 27.42
CA LEU A 40 -17.17 -24.78 27.96
C LEU A 40 -16.88 -24.32 29.40
N LEU A 41 -17.07 -23.04 29.72
CA LEU A 41 -16.81 -22.46 31.05
C LEU A 41 -18.08 -22.27 31.91
N GLY A 42 -19.27 -22.37 31.32
CA GLY A 42 -20.52 -22.01 31.98
C GLY A 42 -20.68 -20.51 32.20
N PHE A 43 -21.79 -20.09 32.83
CA PHE A 43 -22.13 -18.67 32.97
C PHE A 43 -21.14 -17.90 33.86
N TYR A 44 -20.79 -18.44 35.04
CA TYR A 44 -20.02 -17.70 36.04
C TYR A 44 -18.55 -17.50 35.66
N LEU A 45 -17.83 -18.55 35.25
CA LEU A 45 -16.45 -18.41 34.77
C LEU A 45 -16.39 -17.82 33.35
N GLY A 46 -17.42 -18.07 32.53
CA GLY A 46 -17.47 -17.63 31.14
C GLY A 46 -17.84 -16.16 30.97
N ALA A 47 -18.49 -15.52 31.94
CA ALA A 47 -19.01 -14.15 31.78
C ALA A 47 -17.92 -13.15 31.34
N ILE A 48 -16.75 -13.18 31.98
CA ILE A 48 -15.63 -12.26 31.67
C ILE A 48 -15.09 -12.50 30.25
N PRO A 49 -14.65 -13.71 29.86
CA PRO A 49 -14.13 -13.94 28.51
C PRO A 49 -15.20 -13.78 27.42
N ILE A 50 -16.46 -14.11 27.69
CA ILE A 50 -17.57 -13.89 26.74
C ILE A 50 -17.78 -12.40 26.52
N LEU A 51 -17.80 -11.59 27.59
CA LEU A 51 -17.95 -10.13 27.47
C LEU A 51 -16.80 -9.53 26.66
N ALA A 52 -15.56 -9.95 26.95
CA ALA A 52 -14.38 -9.49 26.22
C ALA A 52 -14.45 -9.85 24.73
N MET A 53 -14.85 -11.08 24.40
CA MET A 53 -14.98 -11.54 23.02
C MET A 53 -16.14 -10.85 22.29
N ALA A 54 -17.28 -10.65 22.96
CA ALA A 54 -18.42 -9.93 22.41
C ALA A 54 -18.06 -8.45 22.11
N ALA A 55 -17.35 -7.81 23.03
CA ALA A 55 -16.86 -6.44 22.84
C ALA A 55 -15.89 -6.35 21.65
N LEU A 56 -14.99 -7.33 21.49
CA LEU A 56 -14.07 -7.40 20.37
C LEU A 56 -14.81 -7.57 19.03
N ALA A 57 -15.78 -8.49 18.96
CA ALA A 57 -16.58 -8.71 17.75
C ALA A 57 -17.38 -7.46 17.33
N LEU A 58 -17.96 -6.74 18.31
CA LEU A 58 -18.64 -5.47 18.07
C LEU A 58 -17.67 -4.39 17.61
N ALA A 59 -16.48 -4.29 18.22
CA ALA A 59 -15.45 -3.34 17.80
C ALA A 59 -14.99 -3.61 16.36
N LEU A 60 -14.76 -4.87 15.98
CA LEU A 60 -14.41 -5.24 14.60
C LEU A 60 -15.46 -4.81 13.57
N THR A 61 -16.73 -4.77 13.98
CA THR A 61 -17.86 -4.50 13.08
C THR A 61 -18.17 -3.00 13.00
N PHE A 62 -18.26 -2.31 14.14
CA PHE A 62 -18.74 -0.93 14.19
C PHE A 62 -17.64 0.11 14.37
N TYR A 63 -16.51 -0.25 14.97
CA TYR A 63 -15.44 0.70 15.21
C TYR A 63 -14.59 0.88 13.96
N LYS A 64 -14.47 2.12 13.49
CA LYS A 64 -13.73 2.46 12.26
C LYS A 64 -12.76 3.60 12.54
N PRO A 65 -11.57 3.32 13.10
CA PRO A 65 -10.59 4.36 13.38
C PRO A 65 -10.08 4.96 12.06
N ASN A 66 -10.14 6.28 11.96
CA ASN A 66 -9.68 7.05 10.79
C ASN A 66 -10.32 6.60 9.45
N ASN A 67 -11.62 6.29 9.47
CA ASN A 67 -12.39 5.79 8.30
C ASN A 67 -11.85 4.48 7.72
N LYS A 68 -11.06 3.71 8.48
CA LYS A 68 -10.57 2.39 8.07
C LYS A 68 -11.22 1.28 8.91
N PRO A 69 -11.41 0.09 8.34
CA PRO A 69 -11.83 -1.08 9.11
C PRO A 69 -10.88 -1.34 10.28
N PHE A 70 -11.42 -1.64 11.47
CA PHE A 70 -10.62 -1.90 12.67
C PHE A 70 -9.63 -3.06 12.50
N ILE A 71 -9.95 -4.04 11.64
CA ILE A 71 -9.05 -5.15 11.31
C ILE A 71 -7.68 -4.66 10.81
N ASN A 72 -7.64 -3.56 10.05
CA ASN A 72 -6.38 -3.00 9.53
C ASN A 72 -5.51 -2.45 10.67
N MET A 73 -6.12 -1.92 11.73
CA MET A 73 -5.39 -1.44 12.91
C MET A 73 -4.80 -2.61 13.69
N ILE A 74 -5.57 -3.69 13.86
CA ILE A 74 -5.08 -4.92 14.50
C ILE A 74 -3.94 -5.54 13.68
N GLU A 75 -4.11 -5.65 12.36
CA GLU A 75 -3.09 -6.16 11.46
C GLU A 75 -1.80 -5.34 11.54
N ALA A 76 -1.92 -4.01 11.50
CA ALA A 76 -0.77 -3.12 11.64
C ALA A 76 -0.09 -3.27 13.01
N GLY A 77 -0.87 -3.42 14.09
CA GLY A 77 -0.36 -3.65 15.44
C GLY A 77 0.39 -4.98 15.56
N LEU A 78 -0.20 -6.06 15.05
CA LEU A 78 0.44 -7.38 15.00
C LEU A 78 1.71 -7.35 14.18
N LYS A 79 1.65 -6.77 12.97
CA LYS A 79 2.81 -6.61 12.08
C LYS A 79 3.91 -5.83 12.76
N TYR A 80 3.59 -4.72 13.43
CA TYR A 80 4.57 -3.92 14.17
C TYR A 80 5.24 -4.70 15.31
N MET A 81 4.48 -5.58 15.98
CA MET A 81 5.02 -6.40 17.07
C MET A 81 5.95 -7.51 16.55
N THR A 82 5.66 -8.08 15.39
CA THR A 82 6.45 -9.17 14.80
C THR A 82 7.58 -8.71 13.87
N GLN A 83 7.51 -7.47 13.36
CA GLN A 83 8.47 -6.98 12.38
C GLN A 83 9.77 -6.52 13.05
N ASP A 84 10.89 -6.88 12.44
CA ASP A 84 12.20 -6.38 12.83
C ASP A 84 12.24 -4.84 12.76
N LYS A 85 12.67 -4.22 13.85
CA LYS A 85 12.75 -2.76 14.00
C LYS A 85 14.00 -2.17 13.34
N LEU A 86 14.69 -2.94 12.50
CA LEU A 86 15.93 -2.52 11.86
C LEU A 86 15.60 -1.64 10.65
N TYR A 87 15.55 -0.33 10.88
CA TYR A 87 15.42 0.66 9.82
C TYR A 87 16.77 0.88 9.14
N VAL A 88 17.11 0.03 8.17
CA VAL A 88 18.27 0.28 7.29
C VAL A 88 17.82 1.11 6.11
N TRP A 89 18.47 2.25 5.91
CA TRP A 89 18.33 3.02 4.69
C TRP A 89 18.80 2.18 3.50
N LYS A 90 17.86 1.66 2.69
CA LYS A 90 18.16 1.06 1.40
C LYS A 90 18.01 2.14 0.34
N LYS A 91 19.12 2.48 -0.33
CA LYS A 91 19.04 3.27 -1.57
C LYS A 91 18.06 2.55 -2.50
N PRO A 92 17.03 3.24 -3.02
CA PRO A 92 16.14 2.64 -3.98
C PRO A 92 16.95 2.35 -5.24
N GLU A 93 17.35 1.09 -5.38
CA GLU A 93 17.72 0.57 -6.69
C GLU A 93 16.47 0.70 -7.54
N ALA A 94 16.57 1.39 -8.67
CA ALA A 94 15.47 1.60 -9.59
C ALA A 94 14.92 0.22 -9.97
N ARG A 95 13.87 -0.23 -9.28
CA ARG A 95 13.22 -1.49 -9.56
C ARG A 95 12.51 -1.27 -10.88
N LEU A 96 13.16 -1.67 -11.96
CA LEU A 96 12.48 -1.90 -13.22
C LEU A 96 11.47 -3.02 -12.92
N ASN A 97 10.21 -2.64 -12.76
CA ASN A 97 9.07 -3.54 -12.59
C ASN A 97 8.97 -4.46 -13.80
N THR A 98 9.77 -5.52 -13.82
CA THR A 98 9.82 -6.49 -14.91
C THR A 98 8.63 -7.48 -14.82
N LYS A 99 7.76 -7.34 -13.82
CA LYS A 99 6.58 -8.21 -13.64
C LYS A 99 5.27 -7.70 -14.23
N GLU A 100 5.22 -6.50 -14.82
CA GLU A 100 4.02 -6.04 -15.55
C GLU A 100 4.15 -6.07 -17.08
N GLN A 101 5.33 -6.34 -17.63
CA GLN A 101 5.53 -6.35 -19.09
C GLN A 101 5.16 -7.66 -19.80
N ASN A 102 4.83 -8.74 -19.09
CA ASN A 102 4.49 -10.03 -19.71
C ASN A 102 3.02 -10.18 -20.15
N LYS A 103 2.21 -9.11 -20.14
CA LYS A 103 0.83 -9.12 -20.66
C LYS A 103 0.58 -8.25 -21.90
N VAL A 104 1.60 -7.55 -22.42
CA VAL A 104 1.43 -6.57 -23.52
C VAL A 104 2.39 -6.80 -24.69
N VAL A 105 2.95 -8.00 -24.86
CA VAL A 105 3.92 -8.29 -25.96
C VAL A 105 3.24 -8.77 -27.26
N SER A 106 1.91 -8.90 -27.30
CA SER A 106 1.27 -9.48 -28.49
C SER A 106 0.78 -8.52 -29.56
N GLU A 107 0.62 -7.21 -29.35
CA GLU A 107 0.09 -6.34 -30.42
C GLU A 107 0.76 -4.96 -30.47
N GLU A 108 1.00 -4.53 -31.72
CA GLU A 108 1.47 -3.21 -32.18
C GLU A 108 2.97 -2.89 -32.10
N LYS A 109 3.68 -3.47 -33.08
CA LYS A 109 4.71 -2.74 -33.85
C LYS A 109 4.14 -1.43 -34.38
N GLY A 110 4.74 -0.30 -33.99
CA GLY A 110 4.74 0.92 -34.79
C GLY A 110 4.24 2.18 -34.09
N ILE A 111 5.08 2.80 -33.25
CA ILE A 111 5.16 4.26 -33.02
C ILE A 111 6.60 4.57 -32.55
N PRO A 112 7.27 5.61 -33.08
CA PRO A 112 8.64 5.94 -32.70
C PRO A 112 8.68 6.54 -31.28
N LYS A 113 9.66 6.10 -30.49
CA LYS A 113 9.90 6.55 -29.12
C LYS A 113 10.19 8.06 -29.10
N PRO A 114 9.39 8.90 -28.41
CA PRO A 114 9.81 10.24 -28.04
C PRO A 114 10.67 10.15 -26.78
N ASN A 115 11.77 10.91 -26.76
CA ASN A 115 12.80 11.00 -25.72
C ASN A 115 13.94 9.97 -25.85
N GLU A 116 14.76 10.15 -26.90
CA GLU A 116 16.21 10.05 -26.70
C GLU A 116 16.62 11.14 -25.71
N GLU A 117 16.72 10.76 -24.44
CA GLU A 117 17.50 11.53 -23.48
C GLU A 117 18.91 11.68 -24.08
N ILE A 118 19.31 12.92 -24.37
CA ILE A 118 20.65 13.24 -24.87
C ILE A 118 21.64 12.86 -23.77
N ARG A 119 22.08 11.60 -23.77
CA ARG A 119 23.19 11.13 -22.97
C ARG A 119 24.44 11.76 -23.57
N LEU A 120 24.84 12.91 -23.03
CA LEU A 120 26.13 13.49 -23.32
C LEU A 120 27.18 12.45 -22.90
N SER A 121 27.83 11.84 -23.90
CA SER A 121 28.99 10.97 -23.70
C SER A 121 30.00 11.69 -22.80
N GLY A 122 30.66 10.97 -21.89
CA GLY A 122 31.63 11.57 -20.97
C GLY A 122 32.71 12.39 -21.67
N SER A 123 33.00 12.11 -22.95
CA SER A 123 33.86 12.94 -23.79
C SER A 123 33.29 14.35 -24.02
N LYS A 124 32.00 14.49 -24.34
CA LYS A 124 31.36 15.80 -24.58
C LYS A 124 31.28 16.65 -23.32
N LEU A 125 31.07 16.04 -22.16
CA LEU A 125 31.11 16.76 -20.87
C LEU A 125 32.51 17.31 -20.57
N ARG A 126 33.55 16.54 -20.90
CA ARG A 126 34.94 16.96 -20.72
C ARG A 126 35.33 18.08 -21.67
N ASP A 127 34.88 18.02 -22.92
CA ASP A 127 35.11 19.08 -23.90
C ASP A 127 34.40 20.38 -23.49
N LEU A 128 33.18 20.29 -22.95
CA LEU A 128 32.44 21.45 -22.46
C LEU A 128 33.13 22.09 -21.25
N ALA A 129 33.58 21.27 -20.29
CA ALA A 129 34.31 21.73 -19.11
C ALA A 129 35.62 22.43 -19.50
N TRP A 130 36.36 21.87 -20.47
CA TRP A 130 37.59 22.48 -20.97
C TRP A 130 37.32 23.82 -21.68
N SER A 131 36.26 23.90 -22.49
CA SER A 131 35.90 25.16 -23.16
C SER A 131 35.52 26.27 -22.19
N LEU A 132 34.86 25.92 -21.08
CA LEU A 132 34.47 26.86 -20.02
C LEU A 132 35.69 27.39 -19.28
N ASP A 133 36.64 26.51 -18.94
CA ASP A 133 37.88 26.87 -18.25
C ASP A 133 38.76 27.80 -19.12
N VAL A 134 38.85 27.52 -20.42
CA VAL A 134 39.59 28.38 -21.37
C VAL A 134 38.95 29.76 -21.54
N MET A 135 37.61 29.84 -21.53
CA MET A 135 36.91 31.13 -21.61
C MET A 135 37.09 31.97 -20.34
N ASP A 136 37.12 31.34 -19.16
CA ASP A 136 37.33 32.03 -17.88
C ASP A 136 38.74 32.65 -17.81
N LEU A 137 39.75 31.92 -18.29
CA LEU A 137 41.13 32.41 -18.37
C LEU A 137 41.28 33.62 -19.31
N ASN A 138 40.59 33.63 -20.45
CA ASN A 138 40.62 34.78 -21.38
C ASN A 138 39.85 35.98 -20.82
N GLN A 139 38.75 35.76 -20.09
CA GLN A 139 37.98 36.84 -19.47
C GLN A 139 38.77 37.60 -18.39
N HIS A 140 39.78 36.97 -17.80
CA HIS A 140 40.68 37.58 -16.84
C HIS A 140 41.95 38.22 -17.45
N ALA A 141 42.25 37.95 -18.72
CA ALA A 141 43.40 38.55 -19.43
C ALA A 141 43.09 39.93 -20.03
N ASP A 142 41.82 40.24 -20.27
CA ASP A 142 41.35 41.51 -20.85
C ASP A 142 40.94 42.58 -19.79
N LYS A 143 41.45 42.47 -18.55
CA LYS A 143 41.23 43.44 -17.46
C LYS A 143 42.52 44.07 -16.95
#